data_AF-A0A382B4Z6-F1
#
_entry.id   AF-A0A382B4Z6-F1
#
_cell.length_a   1.000
_cell.length_b   1.000
_cell.length_c   1.000
_cell.angle_alpha   90.00
_cell.angle_beta   90.00
_cell.angle_gamma   90.00
#
_symmetry.space_group_name_H-M   'P 1'
#
loop_
_entity.id
_entity.type
_entity.pdbx_description
1 polymer ?
#
loop_
_entity_poly.entity_id
_entity_poly.type
_entity_poly.pdbx_seq_one_letter_code
_entity_poly.pdbx_strand_id
1 'polypeptide(L)'
;MIYGMVVVAGLVLVWMIYADQGIEMKPEIAVAEPPLILVDGKVPPKLSNFVAHMQYIDESTCLRCHATEREMNFGSGPVIAKQMAHEFRENCVSCHMLPK
;
A
#
# COMPACT_ATOMS: atom_id res chain seq x y z
N MET A 1 -11.27 -16.76 -49.87
CA MET A 1 -11.40 -15.29 -50.06
C MET A 1 -12.28 -14.65 -48.99
N ILE A 2 -13.52 -15.12 -48.79
CA ILE A 2 -14.48 -14.55 -47.82
C ILE A 2 -13.95 -14.58 -46.38
N TYR A 3 -13.40 -15.72 -45.94
CA TYR A 3 -12.81 -15.83 -44.59
C TYR A 3 -11.67 -14.85 -44.32
N GLY A 4 -10.86 -14.53 -45.34
CA GLY A 4 -9.80 -13.52 -45.21
C GLY A 4 -10.35 -12.11 -45.02
N MET A 5 -11.44 -11.77 -45.73
CA MET A 5 -12.12 -10.48 -45.55
C MET A 5 -12.71 -10.33 -44.15
N VAL A 6 -13.27 -11.40 -43.58
CA VAL A 6 -13.82 -11.37 -42.20
C VAL A 6 -12.73 -11.08 -41.18
N VAL A 7 -11.55 -11.72 -41.32
CA VAL A 7 -10.42 -11.49 -40.40
C VAL A 7 -9.89 -10.06 -40.51
N VAL A 8 -9.73 -9.54 -41.72
CA VAL A 8 -9.25 -8.16 -41.94
C VAL A 8 -10.24 -7.15 -41.37
N ALA A 9 -11.55 -7.34 -41.59
CA ALA A 9 -12.57 -6.47 -41.02
C ALA A 9 -12.57 -6.48 -39.49
N GLY A 10 -12.35 -7.66 -38.88
CA GLY A 10 -12.22 -7.79 -37.43
C GLY A 10 -11.03 -7.00 -36.87
N LEU A 11 -9.86 -7.07 -37.52
CA LEU A 11 -8.67 -6.32 -37.11
C LEU A 11 -8.86 -4.81 -37.23
N VAL A 12 -9.52 -4.34 -38.30
CA VAL A 12 -9.82 -2.91 -38.49
C VAL A 12 -10.77 -2.40 -37.40
N LEU A 13 -11.79 -3.17 -37.04
CA LEU A 13 -12.71 -2.79 -35.95
C LEU A 13 -12.01 -2.69 -34.60
N VAL A 14 -11.17 -3.66 -34.26
CA VAL A 14 -10.36 -3.62 -33.02
C VAL A 14 -9.46 -2.38 -33.02
N TRP A 15 -8.81 -2.08 -34.15
CA TRP A 15 -7.94 -0.91 -34.26
C TRP A 15 -8.71 0.41 -34.12
N MET A 16 -9.89 0.53 -34.71
CA MET A 16 -10.76 1.70 -34.55
C MET A 16 -11.19 1.91 -33.10
N ILE A 17 -11.60 0.84 -32.41
CA ILE A 17 -11.96 0.93 -30.98
C ILE A 17 -10.75 1.36 -30.15
N TYR A 18 -9.58 0.78 -30.41
CA TYR A 18 -8.37 1.11 -29.65
C TYR A 18 -7.90 2.56 -29.89
N ALA A 19 -8.04 3.07 -31.12
CA ALA A 19 -7.72 4.45 -31.48
C ALA A 19 -8.70 5.46 -30.87
N ASP A 20 -9.99 5.13 -30.82
CA ASP A 20 -11.03 6.01 -30.26
C ASP A 20 -11.03 6.03 -28.74
N GLN A 21 -10.67 4.91 -28.09
CA GLN A 21 -10.63 4.80 -26.65
C GLN A 21 -9.54 5.63 -25.97
N GLY A 22 -8.67 6.30 -26.74
CA GLY A 22 -7.69 7.24 -26.20
C GLY A 22 -6.90 6.63 -25.03
N ILE A 23 -6.59 5.32 -25.13
CA ILE A 23 -5.90 4.58 -24.07
C ILE A 23 -4.47 5.12 -24.05
N GLU A 24 -4.29 6.24 -23.38
CA GLU A 24 -3.00 6.58 -22.80
C GLU A 24 -2.65 5.37 -21.95
N MET A 25 -1.66 4.59 -22.38
CA MET A 25 -0.89 3.78 -21.48
C MET A 25 -0.13 4.73 -20.58
N LYS A 26 -0.87 5.38 -19.68
CA LYS A 26 -0.29 6.01 -18.52
C LYS A 26 0.27 4.83 -17.75
N PRO A 27 1.61 4.70 -17.63
CA PRO A 27 2.13 3.75 -16.68
C PRO A 27 1.44 4.13 -15.38
N GLU A 28 0.80 3.16 -14.74
CA GLU A 28 0.38 3.28 -13.36
C GLU A 28 1.67 3.45 -12.57
N ILE A 29 2.21 4.67 -12.60
CA ILE A 29 3.18 5.14 -11.62
C ILE A 29 2.33 5.00 -10.38
N ALA A 30 2.58 3.95 -9.60
CA ALA A 30 2.06 3.83 -8.27
C ALA A 30 2.44 5.13 -7.59
N VAL A 31 1.53 6.09 -7.57
CA VAL A 31 1.69 7.35 -6.87
C VAL A 31 1.76 6.86 -5.44
N ALA A 32 2.98 6.78 -4.91
CA ALA A 32 3.18 6.49 -3.51
C ALA A 32 2.40 7.58 -2.79
N GLU A 33 1.21 7.22 -2.28
CA GLU A 33 0.32 8.17 -1.61
C GLU A 33 1.20 8.97 -0.64
N PRO A 34 1.22 10.31 -0.78
CA PRO A 34 2.10 11.16 0.02
C PRO A 34 1.86 10.83 1.50
N PRO A 35 2.90 10.86 2.34
CA PRO A 35 2.72 10.49 3.73
C PRO A 35 1.69 11.41 4.37
N LEU A 36 0.69 10.78 4.99
CA LEU A 36 -0.60 11.39 5.29
C LEU A 36 -0.56 12.48 6.38
N ILE A 37 0.51 12.59 7.16
CA ILE A 37 0.84 13.73 8.05
C ILE A 37 2.33 13.59 8.39
N LEU A 38 3.09 14.69 8.40
CA LEU A 38 4.45 14.71 8.93
C LEU A 38 4.39 14.80 10.47
N VAL A 39 5.02 13.85 11.16
CA VAL A 39 5.18 13.90 12.62
C VAL A 39 6.61 14.34 12.89
N ASP A 40 6.77 15.54 13.46
CA ASP A 40 8.07 16.15 13.77
C ASP A 40 9.02 16.23 12.55
N GLY A 41 8.44 16.52 11.38
CA GLY A 41 9.16 16.58 10.11
C GLY A 41 9.59 15.23 9.54
N LYS A 42 9.22 14.11 10.18
CA LYS A 42 9.48 12.75 9.71
C LYS A 42 8.22 12.11 9.15
N VAL A 43 8.44 11.28 8.13
CA VAL A 43 7.38 10.49 7.50
C VAL A 43 7.09 9.27 8.38
N PRO A 44 5.83 9.06 8.81
CA PRO A 44 5.47 7.87 9.56
C PRO A 44 5.65 6.62 8.67
N PRO A 45 6.25 5.53 9.18
CA PRO A 45 6.36 4.29 8.43
C PRO A 45 4.97 3.71 8.15
N LYS A 46 4.79 3.16 6.93
CA LYS A 46 3.65 2.31 6.60
C LYS A 46 3.71 1.04 7.45
N LEU A 47 2.57 0.59 7.96
CA LEU A 47 2.52 -0.71 8.63
C LEU A 47 2.83 -1.80 7.60
N SER A 48 3.74 -2.70 7.97
CA SER A 48 4.05 -3.86 7.14
C SER A 48 2.87 -4.83 7.11
N ASN A 49 2.83 -5.71 6.10
CA ASN A 49 1.87 -6.82 6.02
C ASN A 49 2.17 -7.93 7.03
N PHE A 50 2.42 -7.57 8.28
CA PHE A 50 2.68 -8.49 9.37
C PHE A 50 1.38 -8.82 10.10
N VAL A 51 1.19 -10.08 10.51
CA VAL A 51 -0.08 -10.54 11.12
C VAL A 51 -0.47 -9.69 12.33
N ALA A 52 0.49 -9.24 13.15
CA ALA A 52 0.22 -8.38 14.29
C ALA A 52 -0.05 -6.90 13.94
N HIS A 53 0.12 -6.49 12.67
CA HIS A 53 -0.16 -5.15 12.14
C HIS A 53 -1.47 -5.09 11.31
N MET A 54 -2.22 -6.19 11.22
CA MET A 54 -3.36 -6.31 10.30
C MET A 54 -4.59 -5.48 10.71
N GLN A 55 -4.85 -5.36 12.01
CA GLN A 55 -6.02 -4.64 12.50
C GLN A 55 -5.64 -3.75 13.67
N TYR A 56 -6.10 -2.50 13.62
CA TYR A 56 -6.06 -1.62 14.77
C TYR A 56 -7.17 -2.00 15.74
N ILE A 57 -6.81 -2.13 17.02
CA ILE A 57 -7.74 -2.38 18.11
C ILE A 57 -7.83 -1.12 18.98
N ASP A 58 -6.68 -0.72 19.53
CA ASP A 58 -6.49 0.49 20.33
C ASP A 58 -4.99 0.84 20.42
N GLU A 59 -4.67 1.97 21.03
CA GLU A 59 -3.28 2.39 21.29
C GLU A 59 -2.54 1.36 22.16
N SER A 60 -3.24 0.77 23.14
CA SER A 60 -2.64 -0.17 24.08
C SER A 60 -2.03 -1.36 23.35
N THR A 61 -2.72 -1.85 22.31
CA THR A 61 -2.31 -2.97 21.46
C THR A 61 -1.04 -2.63 20.67
N CYS A 62 -0.94 -1.43 20.11
CA CYS A 62 0.27 -0.95 19.43
C CYS A 62 1.44 -0.79 20.42
N LEU A 63 1.17 -0.18 21.58
CA LEU A 63 2.15 0.08 22.63
C LEU A 63 2.70 -1.18 23.27
N ARG A 64 1.95 -2.30 23.23
CA ARG A 64 2.50 -3.60 23.65
C ARG A 64 3.82 -3.86 22.95
N CYS A 65 4.00 -3.46 21.69
CA CYS A 65 5.23 -3.66 20.95
C CYS A 65 6.10 -2.41 20.79
N HIS A 66 5.49 -1.23 20.70
CA HIS A 66 6.19 0.02 20.33
C HIS A 66 6.53 0.96 21.50
N ALA A 67 6.19 0.59 22.73
CA ALA A 67 6.57 1.37 23.91
C ALA A 67 8.10 1.40 24.15
N THR A 68 8.79 0.30 23.83
CA THR A 68 10.25 0.16 23.95
C THR A 68 10.79 -0.72 22.84
N GLU A 69 12.04 -0.49 22.41
CA GLU A 69 12.68 -1.35 21.42
C GLU A 69 13.02 -2.70 22.03
N ARG A 70 12.60 -3.78 21.37
CA ARG A 70 12.92 -5.14 21.80
C ARG A 70 12.77 -6.16 20.69
N GLU A 71 13.54 -7.25 20.81
CA GLU A 71 13.38 -8.44 19.97
C GLU A 71 12.19 -9.28 20.47
N MET A 72 11.39 -9.77 19.52
CA MET A 72 10.24 -10.62 19.76
C MET A 72 10.22 -11.77 18.75
N ASN A 73 9.56 -12.86 19.10
CA ASN A 73 9.42 -14.01 18.20
C ASN A 73 7.93 -14.33 18.02
N PHE A 74 7.47 -14.30 16.77
CA PHE A 74 6.07 -14.59 16.40
C PHE A 74 5.93 -15.92 15.63
N GLY A 75 6.88 -16.84 15.82
CA GLY A 75 6.89 -18.17 15.20
C GLY A 75 7.58 -18.23 13.83
N SER A 76 7.86 -17.09 13.20
CA SER A 76 8.58 -16.97 11.93
C SER A 76 10.04 -16.53 12.08
N GLY A 77 10.56 -16.49 13.31
CA GLY A 77 11.90 -15.99 13.64
C GLY A 77 11.88 -14.68 14.44
N PRO A 78 13.08 -14.17 14.81
CA PRO A 78 13.20 -12.93 15.57
C PRO A 78 12.81 -11.72 14.74
N VAL A 79 12.02 -10.84 15.34
CA VAL A 79 11.56 -9.57 14.79
C VAL A 79 11.88 -8.48 15.81
N ILE A 80 12.53 -7.40 15.36
CA ILE A 80 12.81 -6.24 16.20
C ILE A 80 11.63 -5.29 16.10
N ALA A 81 10.88 -5.14 17.19
CA ALA A 81 9.91 -4.06 17.29
C ALA A 81 10.63 -2.80 17.77
N LYS A 82 10.57 -1.74 16.97
CA LYS A 82 11.19 -0.46 17.29
C LYS A 82 10.32 0.38 18.21
N GLN A 83 10.95 1.11 19.11
CA GLN A 83 10.27 2.15 19.89
C GLN A 83 9.76 3.28 18.97
N MET A 84 8.65 3.91 19.35
CA MET A 84 8.17 5.14 18.71
C MET A 84 9.26 6.22 18.73
N ALA A 85 9.46 6.89 17.59
CA ALA A 85 10.48 7.95 17.44
C ALA A 85 9.95 9.36 17.76
N HIS A 86 8.76 9.44 18.34
CA HIS A 86 8.04 10.65 18.72
C HIS A 86 7.37 10.43 20.07
N GLU A 87 6.90 11.51 20.69
CA GLU A 87 6.08 11.44 21.90
C GLU A 87 4.74 10.72 21.64
N PHE A 88 4.14 10.17 22.70
CA PHE A 88 2.86 9.47 22.57
C PHE A 88 1.77 10.39 22.00
N ARG A 89 0.98 9.86 21.06
CA ARG A 89 -0.20 10.49 20.49
C ARG A 89 -1.31 9.46 20.38
N GLU A 90 -2.54 9.89 20.65
CA GLU A 90 -3.73 9.06 20.50
C GLU A 90 -4.02 8.78 19.02
N ASN A 91 -4.78 7.71 18.77
CA ASN A 91 -5.21 7.26 17.45
C ASN A 91 -4.04 6.98 16.49
N CYS A 92 -3.32 5.89 16.72
CA CYS A 92 -2.14 5.51 15.93
C CYS A 92 -2.42 5.51 14.42
N VAL A 93 -3.60 5.06 14.00
CA VAL A 93 -3.99 4.96 12.58
C VAL A 93 -4.27 6.30 11.91
N SER A 94 -4.35 7.39 12.66
CA SER A 94 -4.41 8.75 12.09
C SER A 94 -3.18 9.08 11.23
N CYS A 95 -2.00 8.57 11.62
CA CYS A 95 -0.73 8.77 10.92
C CYS A 95 -0.17 7.46 10.34
N HIS A 96 -0.53 6.31 10.92
CA HIS A 96 -0.02 5.00 10.55
C HIS A 96 -1.11 4.17 9.86
N MET A 97 -1.20 4.27 8.54
CA MET A 97 -2.18 3.50 7.77
C MET A 97 -2.01 1.99 7.94
N LEU A 98 -3.12 1.30 8.17
CA LEU A 98 -3.20 -0.16 8.11
C LEU A 98 -3.00 -0.63 6.66
N PRO A 99 -2.43 -1.83 6.47
CA PRO A 99 -2.42 -2.47 5.17
C PRO A 99 -3.86 -2.71 4.66
N LYS A 100 -4.09 -2.46 3.37
CA LYS A 100 -5.36 -2.72 2.67
C LYS A 100 -5.46 -4.18 2.23
#